data_AF-A0A969GF41-F1
#
_entry.id   AF-A0A969GF41-F1
#
_cell.length_a   1.000
_cell.length_b   1.000
_cell.length_c   1.000
_cell.angle_alpha   90.00
_cell.angle_beta   90.00
_cell.angle_gamma   90.00
#
_symmetry.space_group_name_H-M   'P 1'
#
loop_
_entity.id
_entity.type
_entity.pdbx_description
1 polymer ?
#
loop_
_entity_poly.entity_id
_entity_poly.type
_entity_poly.pdbx_seq_one_letter_code
_entity_poly.pdbx_strand_id
1 'polypeptide(L)'
;DSLIPFEDLCASFPVDAGSAFLAYAQAQSFVTYIRDSFGTSGLARLTDAYSEGFNCELGATQALGIPLSQLDVRWRETVLGQNVGGVAIRNLLPFLLLMLLVLVVPIWSAIDLIRQRRKHGNQSKSK
;
A
#
# COMPACT_ATOMS: atom_id res chain seq x y z
N ASP A 1 1.83 -13.86 17.89
CA ASP A 1 3.03 -13.99 17.05
C ASP A 1 3.23 -12.76 16.19
N SER A 2 4.35 -12.07 16.38
CA SER A 2 4.76 -10.92 15.56
C SER A 2 5.68 -11.42 14.45
N LEU A 3 5.38 -11.05 13.20
CA LEU A 3 6.22 -11.35 12.04
C LEU A 3 7.61 -10.72 12.19
N ILE A 4 8.64 -11.45 11.76
CA ILE A 4 10.03 -10.99 11.74
C ILE A 4 10.23 -10.07 10.52
N PRO A 5 10.78 -8.85 10.68
CA PRO A 5 11.21 -8.01 9.57
C PRO A 5 12.19 -8.73 8.64
N PHE A 6 12.05 -8.59 7.33
CA PHE A 6 12.99 -9.22 6.39
C PHE A 6 14.42 -8.67 6.48
N GLU A 7 14.59 -7.45 6.99
CA GLU A 7 15.90 -6.87 7.28
C GLU A 7 16.65 -7.66 8.36
N ASP A 8 15.94 -8.17 9.37
CA ASP A 8 16.55 -8.99 10.43
C ASP A 8 16.93 -10.38 9.88
N LEU A 9 16.09 -10.96 9.02
CA LEU A 9 16.35 -12.23 8.35
C LEU A 9 17.47 -12.14 7.31
N CYS A 10 17.87 -10.94 6.89
CA CYS A 10 19.03 -10.73 6.03
C CYS A 10 20.34 -11.10 6.74
N ALA A 11 20.43 -10.80 8.04
CA ALA A 11 21.64 -11.04 8.81
C ALA A 11 21.77 -12.51 9.19
N SER A 12 20.73 -13.08 9.80
CA SER A 12 20.69 -14.50 10.14
C SER A 12 19.26 -14.95 10.44
N PHE A 13 18.99 -16.22 10.16
CA PHE A 13 17.78 -16.88 10.65
C PHE A 13 17.95 -17.18 12.15
N PRO A 14 16.85 -17.17 12.92
CA PRO A 14 16.92 -17.43 14.35
C PRO A 14 17.11 -18.93 14.63
N VAL A 15 17.69 -19.24 15.80
CA VAL A 15 18.15 -20.59 16.16
C VAL A 15 17.16 -21.39 17.00
N ASP A 16 16.24 -20.72 17.70
CA ASP A 16 15.21 -21.41 18.46
C ASP A 16 14.17 -22.00 17.50
N ALA A 17 13.70 -23.21 17.81
CA ALA A 17 12.88 -23.98 16.86
C ALA A 17 11.58 -23.26 16.46
N GLY A 18 10.97 -22.51 17.39
CA GLY A 18 9.70 -21.81 17.14
C GLY A 18 9.88 -20.65 16.16
N SER A 19 10.84 -19.77 16.44
CA SER A 19 11.12 -18.63 15.55
C SER A 19 11.75 -19.09 14.22
N ALA A 20 12.54 -20.16 14.22
CA ALA A 20 13.08 -20.74 12.99
C ALA A 20 11.95 -21.25 12.09
N PHE A 21 10.98 -21.98 12.66
CA PHE A 21 9.80 -22.43 11.92
C PHE A 21 9.02 -21.25 11.32
N LEU A 22 8.81 -20.17 12.11
CA LEU A 22 8.17 -18.95 11.64
C LEU A 22 8.98 -18.29 10.50
N ALA A 23 10.30 -18.17 10.64
CA ALA A 23 11.17 -17.56 9.65
C ALA A 23 11.15 -18.34 8.32
N TYR A 24 11.16 -19.67 8.35
CA TYR A 24 11.03 -20.50 7.15
C TYR A 24 9.66 -20.36 6.50
N ALA A 25 8.58 -20.31 7.28
CA ALA A 25 7.24 -20.09 6.75
C ALA A 25 7.10 -18.70 6.10
N GLN A 26 7.65 -17.64 6.73
CA GLN A 26 7.70 -16.30 6.16
C GLN A 26 8.50 -16.28 4.86
N ALA A 27 9.70 -16.87 4.85
CA ALA A 27 10.56 -16.91 3.66
C ALA A 27 9.88 -17.63 2.50
N GLN A 28 9.22 -18.77 2.75
CA GLN A 28 8.49 -19.51 1.71
C GLN A 28 7.31 -18.70 1.15
N SER A 29 6.54 -18.04 2.02
CA SER A 29 5.45 -17.14 1.62
C SER A 29 5.97 -15.95 0.81
N PHE A 30 7.07 -15.34 1.23
CA PHE A 30 7.66 -14.18 0.57
C PHE A 30 8.26 -14.53 -0.80
N VAL A 31 9.01 -15.63 -0.91
CA VAL A 31 9.52 -16.11 -2.20
C VAL A 31 8.38 -16.42 -3.18
N THR A 32 7.27 -16.99 -2.67
CA THR A 32 6.07 -17.22 -3.47
C THR A 32 5.47 -15.91 -3.96
N TYR A 33 5.32 -14.91 -3.08
CA TYR A 33 4.86 -13.57 -3.44
C TYR A 33 5.76 -12.90 -4.50
N ILE A 34 7.08 -13.00 -4.37
CA ILE A 34 8.02 -12.45 -5.35
C ILE A 34 7.85 -13.17 -6.70
N ARG A 35 7.75 -14.49 -6.71
CA ARG A 35 7.50 -15.25 -7.95
C ARG A 35 6.17 -14.84 -8.60
N ASP A 36 5.11 -14.72 -7.81
CA ASP A 36 3.78 -14.44 -8.33
C ASP A 36 3.65 -12.98 -8.81
N SER A 37 4.42 -12.05 -8.20
CA SER A 37 4.41 -10.62 -8.57
C SER A 37 5.41 -10.24 -9.68
N PHE A 38 6.56 -10.92 -9.75
CA PHE A 38 7.68 -10.56 -10.64
C PHE A 38 8.14 -11.68 -11.57
N GLY A 39 7.54 -12.87 -11.47
CA GLY A 39 7.91 -14.06 -12.22
C GLY A 39 9.20 -14.72 -11.72
N THR A 40 9.51 -15.87 -12.29
CA THR A 40 10.79 -16.57 -12.05
C THR A 40 12.00 -15.76 -12.50
N SER A 41 11.85 -14.91 -13.51
CA SER A 41 12.87 -13.93 -13.93
C SER A 41 13.15 -12.87 -12.87
N GLY A 42 12.16 -12.52 -12.03
CA GLY A 42 12.38 -11.64 -10.88
C GLY A 42 13.28 -12.29 -9.82
N LEU A 43 13.05 -13.57 -9.52
CA LEU A 43 13.91 -14.34 -8.62
C LEU A 43 15.32 -14.48 -9.16
N ALA A 44 15.49 -14.74 -10.45
CA ALA A 44 16.81 -14.83 -11.08
C ALA A 44 17.60 -13.50 -10.95
N ARG A 45 16.94 -12.37 -11.20
CA ARG A 45 17.56 -11.03 -11.01
C ARG A 45 17.93 -10.76 -9.55
N LEU A 46 17.11 -11.21 -8.60
CA LEU A 46 17.43 -11.09 -7.17
C LEU A 46 18.67 -11.89 -6.80
N THR A 47 18.76 -13.14 -7.24
CA THR A 47 19.94 -13.97 -6.98
C THR A 47 21.20 -13.38 -7.61
N ASP A 48 21.07 -12.83 -8.82
CA ASP A 48 22.17 -12.16 -9.54
C ASP A 48 22.64 -10.92 -8.78
N ALA A 49 21.73 -10.02 -8.41
CA ALA A 49 22.04 -8.81 -7.65
C ALA A 49 22.70 -9.12 -6.30
N TYR A 50 22.24 -10.13 -5.57
CA TYR A 50 22.90 -10.51 -4.31
C TYR A 50 24.27 -11.18 -4.54
N SER A 51 24.45 -11.88 -5.66
CA SER A 51 25.76 -12.44 -6.01
C SER A 51 26.81 -11.36 -6.31
N GLU A 52 26.38 -10.18 -6.77
CA GLU A 52 27.24 -9.00 -6.97
C GLU A 52 27.63 -8.30 -5.64
N GLY A 53 27.12 -8.77 -4.51
CA GLY A 53 27.47 -8.26 -3.18
C GLY A 53 26.66 -7.03 -2.75
N PHE A 54 25.56 -6.70 -3.43
CA PHE A 54 24.61 -5.71 -2.94
C PHE A 54 24.00 -6.15 -1.60
N ASN A 55 23.83 -5.21 -0.67
CA ASN A 55 23.12 -5.49 0.58
C ASN A 55 21.63 -5.78 0.32
N CYS A 56 20.92 -6.32 1.31
CA CYS A 56 19.52 -6.74 1.15
C CYS A 56 18.58 -5.65 0.60
N GLU A 57 18.72 -4.42 1.07
CA GLU A 57 17.86 -3.32 0.62
C GLU A 57 18.16 -2.94 -0.84
N LEU A 58 19.44 -2.77 -1.17
CA LEU A 58 19.89 -2.34 -2.48
C LEU A 58 19.76 -3.46 -3.51
N GLY A 59 20.03 -4.72 -3.17
CA GLY A 59 19.90 -5.85 -4.08
C GLY A 59 18.47 -6.07 -4.53
N ALA A 60 17.50 -5.94 -3.61
CA ALA A 60 16.09 -5.91 -3.97
C ALA A 60 15.72 -4.72 -4.87
N THR A 61 16.26 -3.54 -4.56
CA THR A 61 16.05 -2.34 -5.38
C THR A 61 16.59 -2.52 -6.80
N GLN A 62 17.79 -3.07 -6.96
CA GLN A 62 18.42 -3.30 -8.25
C GLN A 62 17.69 -4.38 -9.07
N ALA A 63 17.28 -5.46 -8.41
CA ALA A 63 16.62 -6.58 -9.08
C ALA A 63 15.17 -6.29 -9.47
N LEU A 64 14.41 -5.64 -8.58
CA LEU A 64 12.95 -5.52 -8.67
C LEU A 64 12.45 -4.08 -8.76
N GLY A 65 13.33 -3.09 -8.62
CA GLY A 65 12.97 -1.67 -8.60
C GLY A 65 12.30 -1.23 -7.29
N ILE A 66 12.27 -2.08 -6.27
CA ILE A 66 11.59 -1.81 -4.99
C ILE A 66 12.52 -2.25 -3.85
N PRO A 67 12.76 -1.39 -2.85
CA PRO A 67 13.55 -1.76 -1.68
C PRO A 67 12.93 -2.92 -0.88
N LEU A 68 13.76 -3.71 -0.21
CA LEU A 68 13.32 -4.88 0.57
C LEU A 68 12.34 -4.46 1.68
N SER A 69 12.59 -3.36 2.36
CA SER A 69 11.69 -2.79 3.37
C SER A 69 10.28 -2.54 2.82
N GLN A 70 10.17 -2.01 1.60
CA GLN A 70 8.88 -1.80 0.95
C GLN A 70 8.27 -3.10 0.42
N LEU A 71 9.08 -4.05 -0.03
CA LEU A 71 8.59 -5.38 -0.42
C LEU A 71 8.01 -6.13 0.77
N ASP A 72 8.63 -6.04 1.95
CA ASP A 72 8.10 -6.62 3.21
C ASP A 72 6.71 -6.04 3.52
N VAL A 73 6.58 -4.71 3.51
CA VAL A 73 5.29 -4.04 3.74
C VAL A 73 4.24 -4.48 2.71
N ARG A 74 4.57 -4.48 1.41
CA ARG A 74 3.64 -4.88 0.35
C ARG A 74 3.25 -6.34 0.45
N TRP A 75 4.17 -7.23 0.80
CA TRP A 75 3.88 -8.64 1.04
C TRP A 75 2.90 -8.81 2.20
N ARG A 76 3.11 -8.11 3.32
CA ARG A 76 2.18 -8.13 4.47
C ARG A 76 0.80 -7.61 4.08
N GLU A 77 0.74 -6.53 3.31
CA GLU A 77 -0.52 -5.96 2.82
C GLU A 77 -1.26 -6.93 1.87
N THR A 78 -0.54 -7.57 0.95
CA THR A 78 -1.14 -8.38 -0.13
C THR A 78 -1.44 -9.81 0.27
N VAL A 79 -0.52 -10.48 0.96
CA VAL A 79 -0.63 -11.91 1.31
C VAL A 79 -1.29 -12.11 2.66
N LEU A 80 -0.98 -11.25 3.63
CA LEU A 80 -1.48 -11.41 5.01
C LEU A 80 -2.68 -10.52 5.33
N GLY A 81 -3.07 -9.63 4.41
CA GLY A 81 -4.16 -8.69 4.62
C GLY A 81 -3.88 -7.71 5.77
N GLN A 82 -2.62 -7.41 6.06
CA GLN A 82 -2.32 -6.37 7.05
C GLN A 82 -2.67 -4.99 6.48
N ASN A 83 -3.09 -4.08 7.35
CA ASN A 83 -3.33 -2.68 6.98
C ASN A 83 -4.35 -2.46 5.84
N VAL A 84 -5.34 -3.36 5.67
CA VAL A 84 -6.35 -3.23 4.59
C VAL A 84 -7.06 -1.87 4.58
N GLY A 85 -7.33 -1.29 5.75
CA GLY A 85 -7.95 0.04 5.86
C GLY A 85 -7.04 1.16 5.37
N GLY A 86 -5.75 1.13 5.74
CA GLY A 86 -4.77 2.11 5.26
C GLY A 86 -4.53 2.00 3.76
N VAL A 87 -4.44 0.77 3.23
CA VAL A 87 -4.34 0.51 1.78
C VAL A 87 -5.57 1.02 1.04
N ALA A 88 -6.77 0.71 1.54
CA ALA A 88 -8.02 1.17 0.94
C ALA A 88 -8.12 2.69 0.92
N ILE A 89 -7.80 3.37 2.03
CA ILE A 89 -7.79 4.84 2.09
C ILE A 89 -6.76 5.40 1.11
N ARG A 90 -5.51 4.91 1.11
CA ARG A 90 -4.44 5.39 0.22
C ARG A 90 -4.84 5.27 -1.26
N ASN A 91 -5.49 4.16 -1.62
CA ASN A 91 -5.95 3.91 -2.99
C ASN A 91 -7.20 4.71 -3.35
N LEU A 92 -8.14 4.92 -2.42
CA LEU A 92 -9.41 5.62 -2.66
C LEU A 92 -9.29 7.15 -2.55
N LEU A 93 -8.34 7.67 -1.78
CA LEU A 93 -8.14 9.10 -1.54
C LEU A 93 -8.07 9.96 -2.81
N PRO A 94 -7.30 9.61 -3.86
CA PRO A 94 -7.31 10.39 -5.10
C PRO A 94 -8.69 10.43 -5.78
N PHE A 95 -9.43 9.33 -5.73
CA PHE A 95 -10.79 9.27 -6.28
C PHE A 95 -11.79 10.08 -5.45
N LEU A 96 -11.65 10.06 -4.12
CA LEU A 96 -12.47 10.87 -3.22
C LEU A 96 -12.23 12.37 -3.44
N LEU A 97 -10.98 12.78 -3.66
CA LEU A 97 -10.64 14.17 -4.00
C LEU A 97 -11.24 14.58 -5.35
N LEU A 98 -11.16 13.70 -6.37
CA LEU A 98 -11.80 13.94 -7.66
C LEU A 98 -13.32 14.05 -7.52
N MET A 99 -13.96 13.15 -6.76
CA MET A 99 -15.39 13.19 -6.49
C MET A 99 -15.79 14.49 -5.80
N LEU A 100 -15.04 14.92 -4.78
CA LEU A 100 -15.27 16.17 -4.07
C LEU A 100 -15.17 17.35 -5.03
N LEU A 101 -14.15 17.39 -5.89
CA LEU A 101 -13.93 18.44 -6.88
C LEU A 101 -15.07 18.52 -7.89
N VAL A 102 -15.57 17.38 -8.37
CA VAL A 102 -16.74 17.31 -9.28
C VAL A 102 -18.01 17.79 -8.59
N LEU A 103 -18.18 17.50 -7.30
CA LEU A 103 -19.36 17.89 -6.52
C LEU A 103 -19.40 19.38 -6.15
N VAL A 104 -18.29 20.12 -6.24
CA VAL A 104 -18.27 21.56 -5.92
C VAL A 104 -19.28 22.33 -6.77
N VAL A 105 -19.31 22.11 -8.08
CA VAL A 105 -20.20 22.85 -9.01
C VAL A 105 -21.69 22.66 -8.71
N PRO A 106 -22.23 21.42 -8.62
CA PRO A 106 -23.65 21.22 -8.32
C PRO A 106 -24.02 21.72 -6.91
N ILE A 107 -23.13 21.56 -5.92
CA ILE A 107 -23.36 22.05 -4.55
C ILE A 107 -23.47 23.58 -4.55
N TRP A 108 -22.56 24.28 -5.22
CA TRP A 108 -22.63 25.75 -5.34
C TRP A 108 -23.92 26.20 -6.03
N SER A 109 -24.28 25.56 -7.15
CA SER A 109 -25.52 25.88 -7.87
C SER A 109 -26.79 25.67 -7.03
N ALA A 110 -26.85 24.59 -6.25
CA ALA A 110 -27.96 24.29 -5.37
C ALA A 110 -28.09 25.29 -4.22
N ILE A 111 -26.96 25.69 -3.61
CA ILE A 111 -26.91 26.71 -2.56
C ILE A 111 -27.43 28.05 -3.09
N ASP A 112 -26.99 28.46 -4.29
CA ASP A 112 -27.43 29.71 -4.90
C ASP A 112 -28.93 29.70 -5.22
N LEU A 113 -29.46 28.59 -5.74
CA LEU A 113 -30.90 28.44 -6.00
C LEU A 113 -31.74 28.56 -4.71
N ILE A 114 -31.29 27.92 -3.62
CA ILE A 114 -31.96 28.00 -2.32
C ILE A 114 -31.92 29.42 -1.77
N ARG A 115 -30.79 30.12 -1.89
CA ARG A 115 -30.64 31.52 -1.45
C ARG A 115 -31.57 32.46 -2.22
N GLN A 116 -31.67 32.31 -3.53
CA GLN A 116 -32.56 33.12 -4.36
C GLN A 116 -34.03 32.95 -3.95
N ARG A 117 -34.49 31.71 -3.73
CA ARG A 117 -35.87 31.44 -3.29
C ARG A 117 -36.21 32.10 -1.96
N ARG A 118 -35.31 32.07 -0.97
CA ARG A 118 -35.54 32.73 0.34
C ARG A 118 -35.68 34.24 0.21
N LYS A 119 -34.88 34.88 -0.66
CA LYS A 119 -34.92 36.33 -0.87
C LYS A 119 -36.25 36.79 -1.46
N HIS A 120 -36.82 36.04 -2.41
CA HIS A 120 -38.12 36.34 -3.00
C HIS A 120 -39.30 36.11 -2.04
N GLY A 121 -39.25 35.06 -1.20
CA GLY A 121 -40.30 34.80 -0.20
C GLY A 121 -40.42 35.90 0.88
N ASN A 122 -39.31 36.52 1.27
CA ASN A 122 -39.33 37.62 2.26
C ASN A 122 -39.89 38.93 1.67
N GLN A 123 -39.69 39.21 0.38
CA GLN A 123 -40.26 40.42 -0.24
C GLN A 123 -41.79 40.36 -0.37
N SER A 124 -42.37 39.17 -0.57
CA SER A 124 -43.83 39.01 -0.63
C SER A 124 -44.54 39.19 0.71
N LYS A 125 -43.83 39.14 1.84
CA LYS A 125 -44.41 39.37 3.18
C LYS A 125 -44.28 40.81 3.67
N SER A 126 -43.49 41.64 2.99
CA SER A 126 -43.26 43.04 3.36
C SER A 126 -44.13 44.02 2.59
N LYS A 127 -45.07 43.54 1.79
CA LYS A 127 -46.00 44.31 0.97
C LYS A 127 -47.43 43.93 1.35
#